data_AF-A0A3B9A5K6-F1
#
_entry.id   AF-A0A3B9A5K6-F1
#
_cell.length_a   1.000
_cell.length_b   1.000
_cell.length_c   1.000
_cell.angle_alpha   90.00
_cell.angle_beta   90.00
_cell.angle_gamma   90.00
#
_symmetry.space_group_name_H-M   'P 1'
#
loop_
_entity.id
_entity.type
_entity.pdbx_description
1 polymer ?
#
loop_
_entity_poly.entity_id
_entity_poly.type
_entity_poly.pdbx_seq_one_letter_code
_entity_poly.pdbx_strand_id
1 'polypeptide(L)'
;MKVPPPPRQSLPFLNSSQIKQLLEFCDAQEKAIFLTIVDSRLRGREVCNLKTGDVQIESGMIRIVQSKGNKDRIVFIGQATINTLLD
;
A
#
# COMPACT_ATOMS: atom_id res chain seq x y z
N MET A 1 -26.67 24.87 19.45
CA MET A 1 -27.09 24.09 18.26
C MET A 1 -25.87 23.37 17.69
N LYS A 2 -25.94 22.04 17.48
CA LYS A 2 -24.92 21.33 16.68
C LYS A 2 -25.24 21.56 15.21
N VAL A 3 -24.38 22.29 14.51
CA VAL A 3 -24.49 22.46 13.05
C VAL A 3 -24.12 21.11 12.41
N PRO A 4 -24.94 20.58 11.47
CA PRO A 4 -24.58 19.36 10.77
C PRO A 4 -23.28 19.58 9.98
N PRO A 5 -22.34 18.63 10.00
CA PRO A 5 -21.13 18.76 9.20
C PRO A 5 -21.49 18.85 7.72
N PRO A 6 -20.71 19.61 6.92
CA PRO A 6 -20.95 19.71 5.49
C PRO A 6 -20.95 18.32 4.84
N PRO A 7 -21.73 18.11 3.77
CA PRO A 7 -21.74 16.85 3.05
C PRO A 7 -20.33 16.52 2.56
N ARG A 8 -19.83 15.33 2.91
CA ARG A 8 -18.49 14.88 2.51
C ARG A 8 -18.53 14.51 1.03
N GLN A 9 -17.75 15.20 0.21
CA GLN A 9 -17.48 14.75 -1.16
C GLN A 9 -16.67 13.46 -1.13
N SER A 10 -17.04 12.50 -1.99
CA SER A 10 -16.20 11.31 -2.21
C SER A 10 -14.93 11.74 -2.92
N LEU A 11 -13.79 11.28 -2.42
CA LEU A 11 -12.54 11.42 -3.16
C LEU A 11 -12.60 10.55 -4.42
N PRO A 12 -12.01 11.00 -5.54
CA PRO A 12 -11.80 10.14 -6.69
C PRO A 12 -10.91 8.96 -6.28
N PHE A 13 -11.23 7.78 -6.78
CA PHE A 13 -10.47 6.55 -6.54
C PHE A 13 -10.22 5.83 -7.86
N LEU A 14 -9.15 5.03 -7.91
CA LEU A 14 -8.85 4.19 -9.07
C LEU A 14 -9.61 2.87 -8.95
N ASN A 15 -10.23 2.43 -10.05
CA ASN A 15 -10.77 1.08 -10.16
C ASN A 15 -9.70 0.09 -10.66
N SER A 16 -10.01 -1.20 -10.61
CA SER A 16 -9.06 -2.25 -10.99
C SER A 16 -8.57 -2.15 -12.44
N SER A 17 -9.38 -1.62 -13.37
CA SER A 17 -8.96 -1.41 -14.76
C SER A 17 -7.92 -0.29 -14.85
N GLN A 18 -8.17 0.83 -14.17
CA GLN A 18 -7.25 1.97 -14.13
C GLN A 18 -5.93 1.61 -13.44
N ILE A 19 -5.96 0.76 -12.40
CA ILE A 19 -4.74 0.25 -11.75
C ILE A 19 -3.93 -0.60 -12.74
N LYS A 20 -4.57 -1.50 -13.49
CA LYS A 20 -3.89 -2.30 -14.51
C LYS A 20 -3.23 -1.42 -15.57
N GLN A 21 -3.97 -0.43 -16.08
CA GLN A 21 -3.44 0.55 -17.04
C GLN A 21 -2.25 1.32 -16.47
N LEU A 22 -2.31 1.77 -15.21
CA LEU A 22 -1.18 2.43 -14.56
C LEU A 22 0.06 1.52 -14.54
N LEU A 23 -0.11 0.27 -14.12
CA LEU A 23 0.99 -0.69 -14.00
C LEU A 23 1.63 -1.04 -15.35
N GLU A 24 0.94 -0.88 -16.48
CA GLU A 24 1.51 -1.12 -17.82
C GLU A 24 2.61 -0.11 -18.17
N PHE A 25 2.56 1.11 -17.64
CA PHE A 25 3.55 2.16 -17.90
C PHE A 25 4.68 2.20 -16.86
N CYS A 26 4.56 1.41 -15.80
CA CYS A 26 5.53 1.39 -14.71
C CYS A 26 6.73 0.50 -15.00
N ASP A 27 7.91 0.94 -14.57
CA ASP A 27 9.09 0.08 -14.47
C ASP A 27 8.97 -0.95 -13.33
N ALA A 28 9.99 -1.79 -13.15
CA ALA A 28 9.97 -2.85 -12.13
C ALA A 28 9.84 -2.28 -10.70
N GLN A 29 10.58 -1.20 -10.39
CA GLN A 29 10.56 -0.58 -9.08
C GLN A 29 9.22 0.09 -8.80
N GLU A 30 8.68 0.83 -9.77
CA GLU A 30 7.38 1.47 -9.69
C GLU A 30 6.25 0.44 -9.52
N LYS A 31 6.30 -0.67 -10.25
CA LYS A 31 5.35 -1.79 -10.09
C LYS A 31 5.41 -2.36 -8.69
N ALA A 32 6.59 -2.63 -8.16
CA ALA A 32 6.77 -3.15 -6.81
C ALA A 32 6.16 -2.20 -5.76
N ILE A 33 6.38 -0.89 -5.90
CA ILE A 33 5.82 0.14 -5.00
C ILE A 33 4.29 0.16 -5.09
N PHE A 34 3.72 0.27 -6.30
CA PHE A 34 2.27 0.38 -6.47
C PHE A 34 1.54 -0.88 -6.05
N LEU A 35 2.04 -2.07 -6.40
CA LEU A 35 1.46 -3.34 -5.96
C LEU A 35 1.53 -3.49 -4.45
N THR A 36 2.65 -3.12 -3.83
CA THR A 36 2.77 -3.09 -2.37
C THR A 36 1.69 -2.19 -1.77
N ILE A 37 1.48 -0.98 -2.28
CA ILE A 37 0.44 -0.05 -1.78
C ILE A 37 -0.96 -0.66 -1.92
N VAL A 38 -1.29 -1.22 -3.10
CA VAL A 38 -2.60 -1.77 -3.42
C VAL A 38 -2.96 -2.93 -2.48
N ASP A 39 -2.03 -3.86 -2.26
CA ASP A 39 -2.26 -5.04 -1.42
C ASP A 39 -2.28 -4.70 0.08
N SER A 40 -1.27 -3.95 0.54
CA SER A 40 -1.01 -3.75 1.97
C SER A 40 -1.75 -2.56 2.58
N ARG A 41 -2.27 -1.66 1.73
CA ARG A 41 -2.88 -0.38 2.11
C ARG A 41 -1.97 0.46 3.01
N LEU A 42 -0.68 0.49 2.68
CA LEU A 42 0.27 1.38 3.33
C LEU A 42 -0.05 2.84 3.00
N ARG A 43 0.09 3.72 3.99
CA ARG A 43 0.09 5.17 3.79
C ARG A 43 1.41 5.58 3.16
N GLY A 44 1.45 6.72 2.46
CA GLY A 44 2.68 7.20 1.81
C GLY A 44 3.90 7.21 2.73
N ARG A 45 3.77 7.70 3.98
CA ARG A 45 4.88 7.67 4.96
C ARG A 45 5.30 6.26 5.37
N GLU A 46 4.36 5.32 5.45
CA GLU A 46 4.68 3.93 5.80
C GLU A 46 5.45 3.25 4.66
N VAL A 47 5.09 3.54 3.40
CA VAL A 47 5.84 3.08 2.21
C VAL A 47 7.27 3.63 2.22
N CYS A 48 7.42 4.96 2.41
CA CYS A 48 8.73 5.61 2.39
C CYS A 48 9.66 5.14 3.54
N ASN A 49 9.09 4.66 4.64
CA ASN A 49 9.86 4.20 5.81
C ASN A 49 10.06 2.68 5.84
N LEU A 50 9.50 1.94 4.89
CA LEU A 50 9.57 0.48 4.86
C LEU A 50 11.02 0.02 4.65
N LYS A 51 11.48 -0.94 5.46
CA LYS A 51 12.82 -1.51 5.33
C LYS A 51 12.74 -2.94 4.81
N THR A 52 13.83 -3.42 4.23
CA THR A 52 13.93 -4.82 3.76
C THR A 52 13.66 -5.82 4.89
N GLY A 53 14.19 -5.56 6.09
CA GLY A 53 13.95 -6.42 7.27
C GLY A 53 12.52 -6.39 7.83
N ASP A 54 11.67 -5.48 7.34
CA ASP A 54 10.24 -5.45 7.70
C ASP A 54 9.39 -6.37 6.81
N VAL A 55 9.93 -6.87 5.69
CA VAL A 55 9.24 -7.72 4.71
C VAL A 55 9.74 -9.15 4.83
N GLN A 56 8.84 -10.08 5.14
CA GLN A 56 9.11 -11.52 5.12
C GLN A 56 8.55 -12.12 3.83
N ILE A 57 9.45 -12.43 2.91
CA ILE A 57 9.13 -12.92 1.55
C ILE A 57 8.41 -14.27 1.60
N GLU A 58 8.80 -15.16 2.50
CA GLU A 58 8.26 -16.52 2.60
C GLU A 58 6.79 -16.54 3.03
N SER A 59 6.38 -15.57 3.86
CA SER A 59 5.02 -15.47 4.41
C SER A 59 4.19 -14.35 3.77
N GLY A 60 4.81 -13.49 2.94
CA GLY A 60 4.19 -12.27 2.45
C GLY A 60 3.86 -11.26 3.56
N MET A 61 4.45 -11.40 4.75
CA MET A 61 4.15 -10.56 5.90
C MET A 61 4.98 -9.28 5.86
N ILE A 62 4.33 -8.13 6.04
CA ILE A 62 4.99 -6.83 6.21
C ILE A 62 4.70 -6.30 7.61
N ARG A 63 5.78 -5.98 8.35
CA ARG A 63 5.72 -5.29 9.64
C ARG A 63 5.77 -3.78 9.44
N ILE A 64 4.80 -3.06 9.97
CA ILE A 64 4.73 -1.61 9.86
C ILE A 64 5.03 -1.03 11.24
N VAL A 65 6.16 -0.36 11.35
CA VAL A 65 6.64 0.24 12.59
C VAL A 65 6.06 1.65 12.74
N GLN A 66 5.58 1.99 13.94
CA GLN A 66 5.06 3.32 14.29
C GLN A 66 3.96 3.82 13.33
N SER A 67 2.92 3.00 13.12
CA SER A 67 1.71 3.41 12.39
C SER A 67 0.85 4.37 13.23
N LYS A 68 -0.47 4.42 12.98
CA LYS A 68 -1.39 5.34 13.65
C LYS A 68 -1.35 5.18 15.17
N GLY A 69 -1.09 6.28 15.86
CA GLY A 69 -1.02 6.30 17.33
C GLY A 69 0.23 5.62 17.89
N ASN A 70 1.32 5.57 17.09
CA ASN A 70 2.58 4.92 17.44
C ASN A 70 2.43 3.42 17.72
N LYS A 71 1.46 2.78 17.07
CA LYS A 71 1.22 1.35 17.18
C LYS A 71 1.78 0.66 15.94
N ASP A 72 2.45 -0.46 16.17
CA ASP A 72 2.87 -1.33 15.09
C ASP A 72 1.66 -2.11 14.56
N ARG A 73 1.72 -2.50 13.28
CA ARG A 73 0.73 -3.42 12.70
C ARG A 73 1.40 -4.37 11.72
N ILE A 74 0.72 -5.48 11.44
CA ILE A 74 1.12 -6.46 10.44
C ILE A 74 0.09 -6.44 9.32
N VAL A 75 0.57 -6.57 8.09
CA VAL A 75 -0.25 -6.75 6.88
C VAL A 75 0.35 -7.86 6.03
N PHE A 76 -0.46 -8.38 5.11
CA PHE A 76 -0.03 -9.43 4.19
C PHE A 76 -0.19 -8.94 2.75
N ILE A 77 0.72 -9.36 1.88
CA ILE A 77 0.71 -9.10 0.44
C ILE A 77 0.55 -10.40 -0.33
N GLY A 78 0.00 -10.32 -1.53
CA GLY A 78 -0.19 -11.48 -2.41
C GLY A 78 1.09 -11.89 -3.14
N GLN A 79 1.06 -13.10 -3.71
CA GLN A 79 2.20 -13.66 -4.45
C GLN A 79 2.66 -12.77 -5.62
N ALA A 80 1.73 -12.09 -6.30
CA ALA A 80 2.06 -11.19 -7.39
C ALA A 80 2.97 -10.04 -6.92
N THR A 81 2.69 -9.46 -5.75
CA THR A 81 3.50 -8.42 -5.13
C THR A 81 4.83 -8.97 -4.63
N ILE A 82 4.86 -10.20 -4.12
CA ILE A 82 6.12 -10.85 -3.70
C ILE A 82 7.04 -11.03 -4.90
N ASN A 83 6.52 -11.50 -6.04
CA ASN A 83 7.33 -11.69 -7.24
C ASN A 83 7.95 -10.38 -7.71
N THR A 84 7.21 -9.27 -7.70
CA THR A 84 7.76 -7.97 -8.11
C THR A 84 8.77 -7.39 -7.13
N LEU A 85 8.81 -7.86 -5.88
CA LEU A 85 9.85 -7.50 -4.91
C LEU A 85 11.14 -8.32 -5.09
N LEU A 86 11.08 -9.41 -5.86
CA LEU A 86 12.20 -10.33 -6.13
C LEU A 86 12.77 -10.21 -7.55
N ASP A 87 12.04 -9.57 -8.46
CA ASP A 87 12.47 -9.27 -9.84
C ASP A 87 13.63 -8.27 -9.88
#